data_AF-A0AAU5UK13-F1
#
_entry.id   AF-A0AAU5UK13-F1
#
_cell.length_a   1.000
_cell.length_b   1.000
_cell.length_c   1.000
_cell.angle_alpha   90.00
_cell.angle_beta   90.00
_cell.angle_gamma   90.00
#
_symmetry.space_group_name_H-M   'P 1'
#
loop_
_entity.id
_entity.type
_entity.pdbx_description
1 polymer ?
#
loop_
_entity_poly.entity_id
_entity_poly.type
_entity_poly.pdbx_seq_one_letter_code
_entity_poly.pdbx_strand_id
1 'polypeptide(L)'
;MASWLLRAQWSHRDESVEHRALRVGRTLTAVAVAFPDVHNWTQDERWGYHVLEADGSTPLEEMVEATTKVLANGTSTTRLHLQSTGELPWLFDLSMGGTMTTISDQLTLHWSDEDALRQSERFAQVLRAVVTIWEPDWASIADTELAAAAGVFRRGIPMMGWLTYVRGMVAGAPGVDITLTPYERGTLLQAPVSPIDLTPVHICAAAALVGIAPE
;
A
#
# COMPACT_ATOMS: atom_id res chain seq x y z
N MET A 1 -7.57 -6.59 18.45
CA MET A 1 -7.89 -6.05 17.12
C MET A 1 -6.60 -6.02 16.33
N ALA A 2 -6.38 -7.06 15.53
CA ALA A 2 -5.26 -7.09 14.60
C ALA A 2 -5.41 -5.95 13.58
N SER A 3 -4.31 -5.24 13.33
CA SER A 3 -4.26 -4.17 12.34
C SER A 3 -3.39 -4.64 11.19
N TRP A 4 -3.84 -4.38 9.96
CA TRP A 4 -3.17 -4.80 8.75
C TRP A 4 -2.94 -3.62 7.84
N LEU A 5 -1.94 -3.77 6.98
CA LEU A 5 -1.65 -2.80 5.95
C LEU A 5 -1.29 -3.48 4.64
N LEU A 6 -1.67 -2.82 3.55
CA LEU A 6 -1.13 -3.01 2.22
C LEU A 6 -0.32 -1.78 1.91
N ARG A 7 0.95 -1.96 1.60
CA ARG A 7 1.81 -0.87 1.17
C ARG A 7 2.37 -1.14 -0.21
N ALA A 8 2.41 -0.11 -1.04
CA ALA A 8 3.12 -0.12 -2.31
C ALA A 8 4.12 1.06 -2.34
N GLN A 9 5.31 0.82 -2.89
CA GLN A 9 6.38 1.82 -2.97
C GLN A 9 7.03 1.82 -4.35
N TRP A 10 7.42 3.00 -4.81
CA TRP A 10 8.13 3.19 -6.07
C TRP A 10 9.05 4.41 -6.04
N SER A 11 10.02 4.40 -6.95
CA SER A 11 10.85 5.57 -7.23
C SER A 11 10.00 6.76 -7.66
N HIS A 12 10.37 7.98 -7.24
CA HIS A 12 9.57 9.17 -7.51
C HIS A 12 9.22 9.35 -9.00
N ARG A 13 7.96 9.67 -9.29
CA ARG A 13 7.47 9.97 -10.63
C ARG A 13 6.86 11.36 -10.68
N ASP A 14 7.26 12.12 -11.69
CA ASP A 14 6.54 13.33 -12.03
C ASP A 14 5.26 12.92 -12.77
N GLU A 15 4.12 13.25 -12.18
CA GLU A 15 2.79 12.84 -12.64
C GLU A 15 1.83 14.00 -12.39
N SER A 16 0.96 14.27 -13.36
CA SER A 16 -0.01 15.36 -13.22
C SER A 16 -1.07 15.05 -12.16
N VAL A 17 -1.72 16.09 -11.64
CA VAL A 17 -2.78 15.97 -10.63
C VAL A 17 -3.90 15.04 -11.13
N GLU A 18 -4.29 15.19 -12.39
CA GLU A 18 -5.38 14.44 -13.03
C GLU A 18 -5.04 12.94 -13.13
N HIS A 19 -3.78 12.61 -13.49
CA HIS A 19 -3.33 11.24 -13.54
C HIS A 19 -3.25 10.60 -12.15
N ARG A 20 -2.77 11.35 -11.14
CA ARG A 20 -2.78 10.90 -9.75
C ARG A 20 -4.19 10.64 -9.27
N ALA A 21 -5.12 11.57 -9.50
CA ALA A 21 -6.53 11.43 -9.13
C ALA A 21 -7.17 10.21 -9.80
N LEU A 22 -6.87 9.97 -11.08
CA LEU A 22 -7.34 8.78 -11.79
C LEU A 22 -6.83 7.48 -11.15
N ARG A 23 -5.54 7.40 -10.77
CA ARG A 23 -4.98 6.22 -10.10
C ARG A 23 -5.57 6.02 -8.71
N VAL A 24 -5.76 7.09 -7.93
CA VAL A 24 -6.45 7.03 -6.64
C VAL A 24 -7.87 6.50 -6.85
N GLY A 25 -8.64 7.07 -7.78
CA GLY A 25 -10.02 6.66 -8.05
C GLY A 25 -10.15 5.20 -8.47
N ARG A 26 -9.22 4.72 -9.33
CA ARG A 26 -9.13 3.29 -9.69
C ARG A 26 -8.82 2.40 -8.50
N THR A 27 -7.99 2.87 -7.57
CA THR A 27 -7.64 2.13 -6.36
C THR A 27 -8.84 2.01 -5.43
N LEU A 28 -9.54 3.13 -5.18
CA LEU A 28 -10.75 3.14 -4.36
C LEU A 28 -11.86 2.27 -4.98
N THR A 29 -11.99 2.29 -6.31
CA THR A 29 -12.90 1.40 -7.05
C THR A 29 -12.52 -0.08 -6.86
N ALA A 30 -11.23 -0.42 -6.96
CA ALA A 30 -10.78 -1.80 -6.75
C ALA A 30 -11.05 -2.28 -5.30
N VAL A 31 -10.89 -1.40 -4.31
CA VAL A 31 -11.26 -1.68 -2.93
C VAL A 31 -12.76 -1.93 -2.82
N ALA A 32 -13.61 -1.05 -3.37
CA ALA A 32 -15.06 -1.21 -3.33
C ALA A 32 -15.55 -2.49 -4.05
N VAL A 33 -14.88 -2.92 -5.12
CA VAL A 33 -15.19 -4.20 -5.79
C VAL A 33 -14.88 -5.40 -4.89
N ALA A 34 -13.74 -5.37 -4.18
CA ALA A 34 -13.35 -6.44 -3.26
C ALA A 34 -14.17 -6.40 -1.95
N PHE A 35 -14.49 -5.20 -1.47
CA PHE A 35 -15.18 -4.90 -0.22
C PHE A 35 -16.31 -3.89 -0.48
N PRO A 36 -17.50 -4.36 -0.90
CA PRO A 36 -18.63 -3.48 -1.25
C PRO A 36 -19.06 -2.52 -0.14
N ASP A 37 -18.84 -2.89 1.12
CA ASP A 37 -19.16 -2.03 2.28
C ASP A 37 -18.15 -0.87 2.46
N VAL A 38 -17.04 -0.88 1.72
CA VAL A 38 -15.97 0.14 1.75
C VAL A 38 -16.02 0.97 0.47
N HIS A 39 -16.97 1.91 0.39
CA HIS A 39 -17.26 2.64 -0.85
C HIS A 39 -17.31 4.17 -0.72
N ASN A 40 -17.57 4.73 0.47
CA ASN A 40 -17.53 6.18 0.67
C ASN A 40 -16.26 6.56 1.42
N TRP A 41 -15.53 7.53 0.87
CA TRP A 41 -14.25 7.99 1.39
C TRP A 41 -14.33 9.49 1.66
N THR A 42 -13.80 9.91 2.80
CA THR A 42 -13.75 11.31 3.21
C THR A 42 -12.32 11.69 3.57
N GLN A 43 -11.95 12.97 3.38
CA GLN A 43 -10.64 13.44 3.81
C GLN A 43 -10.58 13.51 5.34
N ASP A 44 -9.52 12.97 5.96
CA ASP A 44 -9.30 13.08 7.40
C ASP A 44 -8.63 14.44 7.72
N GLU A 45 -9.24 15.21 8.62
CA GLU A 45 -8.83 16.56 9.04
C GLU A 45 -7.59 16.57 9.96
N ARG A 46 -7.17 15.40 10.48
CA ARG A 46 -6.22 15.31 11.60
C ARG A 46 -4.77 15.72 11.30
N TRP A 47 -4.40 15.99 10.05
CA TRP A 47 -2.98 16.12 9.64
C TRP A 47 -2.52 17.50 9.13
N GLY A 48 -3.25 18.58 9.39
CA GLY A 48 -2.70 19.95 9.41
C GLY A 48 -2.24 20.56 8.08
N TYR A 49 -2.60 19.98 6.94
CA TYR A 49 -2.39 20.56 5.61
C TYR A 49 -3.73 20.60 4.87
N HIS A 50 -4.08 21.78 4.34
CA HIS A 50 -5.31 22.17 3.63
C HIS A 50 -6.48 21.16 3.59
N VAL A 51 -7.53 21.57 4.30
CA VAL A 51 -8.77 20.87 4.57
C VAL A 51 -9.77 21.10 3.43
N LEU A 52 -10.40 20.04 2.93
CA LEU A 52 -11.72 20.11 2.30
C LEU A 52 -12.69 19.35 3.22
N GLU A 53 -13.86 19.94 3.49
CA GLU A 53 -14.83 19.36 4.42
C GLU A 53 -15.28 17.97 3.95
N ALA A 54 -15.38 17.05 4.91
CA ALA A 54 -15.79 15.66 4.72
C ALA A 54 -17.31 15.52 4.46
N ASP A 55 -17.86 16.22 3.46
CA ASP A 55 -19.29 16.14 3.12
C ASP A 55 -19.58 15.14 1.98
N GLY A 56 -18.55 14.49 1.43
CA GLY A 56 -18.67 13.55 0.31
C GLY A 56 -19.14 14.18 -1.00
N SER A 57 -19.26 15.52 -1.07
CA SER A 57 -19.67 16.26 -2.26
C SER A 57 -18.48 16.72 -3.10
N THR A 58 -17.30 16.81 -2.49
CA THR A 58 -16.06 17.22 -3.16
C THR A 58 -15.55 16.11 -4.10
N PRO A 59 -15.36 16.39 -5.40
CA PRO A 59 -14.75 15.46 -6.34
C PRO A 59 -13.33 15.04 -5.92
N LEU A 60 -12.97 13.79 -6.15
CA LEU A 60 -11.64 13.25 -5.80
C LEU A 60 -10.48 14.05 -6.42
N GLU A 61 -10.67 14.55 -7.63
CA GLU A 61 -9.68 15.39 -8.31
C GLU A 61 -9.38 16.68 -7.53
N GLU A 62 -10.42 17.35 -7.00
CA GLU A 62 -10.27 18.55 -6.17
C GLU A 62 -9.54 18.23 -4.85
N MET A 63 -9.79 17.07 -4.25
CA MET A 63 -9.09 16.63 -3.03
C MET A 63 -7.60 16.36 -3.30
N VAL A 64 -7.26 15.75 -4.44
CA VAL A 64 -5.88 15.51 -4.85
C VAL A 64 -5.19 16.82 -5.20
N GLU A 65 -5.87 17.73 -5.89
CA GLU A 65 -5.35 19.06 -6.22
C GLU A 65 -5.05 19.86 -4.94
N ALA A 66 -6.01 19.94 -4.00
CA ALA A 66 -5.86 20.67 -2.75
C ALA A 66 -4.73 20.14 -1.86
N THR A 67 -4.41 18.85 -1.98
CA THR A 67 -3.32 18.20 -1.24
C THR A 67 -2.01 18.13 -2.02
N THR A 68 -1.96 18.69 -3.24
CA THR A 68 -0.78 18.76 -4.08
C THR A 68 -0.10 20.13 -3.97
N LYS A 69 1.21 20.14 -3.69
CA LYS A 69 2.06 21.34 -3.67
C LYS A 69 3.07 21.29 -4.81
N VAL A 70 3.05 22.30 -5.67
CA VAL A 70 4.07 22.51 -6.71
C VAL A 70 5.25 23.28 -6.11
N LEU A 71 6.45 22.74 -6.24
CA LEU A 71 7.69 23.31 -5.73
C LEU A 71 8.32 24.25 -6.77
N ALA A 72 9.23 25.11 -6.30
CA ALA A 72 9.88 26.12 -7.15
C ALA A 72 10.72 25.53 -8.31
N ASN A 73 11.11 24.26 -8.21
CA ASN A 73 11.84 23.52 -9.25
C ASN A 73 10.91 22.87 -10.30
N GLY A 74 9.60 23.10 -10.23
CA GLY A 74 8.59 22.53 -11.12
C GLY A 74 8.09 21.14 -10.74
N THR A 75 8.68 20.48 -9.74
CA THR A 75 8.18 19.18 -9.24
C THR A 75 6.97 19.37 -8.33
N SER A 76 6.17 18.32 -8.14
CA SER A 76 5.01 18.37 -7.26
C SER A 76 5.01 17.26 -6.21
N THR A 77 4.51 17.60 -5.02
CA THR A 77 4.37 16.68 -3.89
C THR A 77 2.90 16.55 -3.53
N THR A 78 2.44 15.36 -3.18
CA THR A 78 1.04 15.12 -2.79
C THR A 78 1.03 14.34 -1.48
N ARG A 79 0.19 14.78 -0.53
CA ARG A 79 -0.13 14.02 0.69
C ARG A 79 -1.63 13.95 0.89
N LEU A 80 -2.21 12.82 0.47
CA LEU A 80 -3.64 12.58 0.55
C LEU A 80 -3.93 11.54 1.63
N HIS A 81 -4.87 11.85 2.51
CA HIS A 81 -5.33 11.00 3.60
C HIS A 81 -6.85 10.87 3.51
N LEU A 82 -7.35 9.66 3.26
CA LEU A 82 -8.78 9.37 3.19
C LEU A 82 -9.15 8.31 4.22
N GLN A 83 -10.33 8.44 4.80
CA GLN A 83 -10.94 7.46 5.68
C GLN A 83 -12.25 6.98 5.07
N SER A 84 -12.49 5.67 5.07
CA SER A 84 -13.77 5.13 4.65
C SER A 84 -14.84 5.33 5.74
N THR A 85 -16.06 5.64 5.34
CA THR A 85 -17.20 5.68 6.28
C THR A 85 -17.70 4.25 6.54
N GLY A 86 -18.04 3.92 7.79
CA GLY A 86 -18.61 2.62 8.13
C GLY A 86 -18.17 2.11 9.50
N GLU A 87 -18.57 0.88 9.85
CA GLU A 87 -18.23 0.26 11.15
C GLU A 87 -16.74 -0.13 11.25
N LEU A 88 -16.10 -0.46 10.12
CA LEU A 88 -14.69 -0.81 10.04
C LEU A 88 -13.98 0.21 9.13
N PRO A 89 -13.41 1.29 9.69
CA PRO A 89 -12.79 2.33 8.88
C PRO A 89 -11.49 1.81 8.25
N TRP A 90 -11.44 1.86 6.92
CA TRP A 90 -10.22 1.77 6.16
C TRP A 90 -9.57 3.15 6.08
N LEU A 91 -8.25 3.19 6.09
CA LEU A 91 -7.48 4.40 5.83
C LEU A 91 -6.70 4.21 4.54
N PHE A 92 -6.66 5.26 3.73
CA PHE A 92 -5.87 5.36 2.53
C PHE A 92 -4.91 6.54 2.69
N ASP A 93 -3.62 6.26 2.51
CA ASP A 93 -2.55 7.25 2.59
C ASP A 93 -1.74 7.23 1.29
N LEU A 94 -1.68 8.36 0.59
CA LEU A 94 -0.79 8.57 -0.55
C LEU A 94 0.25 9.62 -0.17
N SER A 95 1.52 9.30 -0.40
CA SER A 95 2.63 10.25 -0.30
C SER A 95 3.48 10.17 -1.55
N MET A 96 3.52 11.27 -2.31
CA MET A 96 4.33 11.41 -3.52
C MET A 96 5.18 12.68 -3.47
N GLY A 97 6.31 12.69 -4.18
CA GLY A 97 7.13 13.90 -4.38
C GLY A 97 8.34 14.05 -3.46
N GLY A 98 8.73 13.01 -2.74
CA GLY A 98 9.86 13.06 -1.81
C GLY A 98 9.63 14.07 -0.68
N THR A 99 9.10 13.62 0.45
CA THR A 99 9.00 14.50 1.64
C THR A 99 10.26 14.37 2.49
N MET A 100 10.49 15.27 3.45
CA MET A 100 11.64 15.17 4.37
C MET A 100 11.77 13.81 5.08
N THR A 101 10.69 13.02 5.10
CA THR A 101 10.60 11.72 5.77
C THR A 101 10.42 10.52 4.82
N THR A 102 10.25 10.72 3.51
CA THR A 102 10.01 9.63 2.54
C THR A 102 10.89 9.78 1.31
N ILE A 103 11.79 8.81 1.10
CA ILE A 103 12.73 8.80 -0.05
C ILE A 103 12.04 8.25 -1.32
N SER A 104 10.93 7.51 -1.15
CA SER A 104 10.13 6.91 -2.22
C SER A 104 8.69 7.42 -2.19
N ASP A 105 8.05 7.43 -3.35
CA ASP A 105 6.60 7.58 -3.45
C ASP A 105 5.95 6.30 -2.90
N GLN A 106 4.82 6.45 -2.21
CA GLN A 106 4.16 5.33 -1.58
C GLN A 106 2.65 5.51 -1.46
N LEU A 107 1.95 4.39 -1.45
CA LEU A 107 0.56 4.26 -1.10
C LEU A 107 0.42 3.24 0.02
N THR A 108 -0.41 3.54 1.02
CA THR A 108 -0.75 2.60 2.08
C THR A 108 -2.25 2.54 2.25
N LEU A 109 -2.78 1.32 2.34
CA LEU A 109 -4.13 1.03 2.81
C LEU A 109 -4.00 0.38 4.18
N HIS A 110 -4.69 0.91 5.17
CA HIS A 110 -4.78 0.34 6.51
C HIS A 110 -6.19 -0.10 6.81
N TRP A 111 -6.33 -1.23 7.50
CA TRP A 111 -7.61 -1.70 8.02
C TRP A 111 -7.40 -2.43 9.34
N SER A 112 -8.46 -2.48 10.14
CA SER A 112 -8.47 -3.17 11.43
C SER A 112 -9.69 -4.08 11.47
N ASP A 113 -9.49 -5.33 11.09
CA ASP A 113 -10.54 -6.34 11.07
C ASP A 113 -9.89 -7.73 11.22
N GLU A 114 -10.32 -8.48 12.24
CA GLU A 114 -9.81 -9.83 12.51
C GLU A 114 -10.45 -10.86 11.56
N ASP A 115 -11.65 -10.61 11.05
CA ASP A 115 -12.36 -11.49 10.11
C ASP A 115 -11.96 -11.23 8.66
N ALA A 116 -11.39 -10.07 8.35
CA ALA A 116 -10.82 -9.73 7.05
C ALA A 116 -9.85 -10.82 6.53
N LEU A 117 -9.06 -11.43 7.40
CA LEU A 117 -8.08 -12.45 6.99
C LEU A 117 -8.71 -13.76 6.53
N ARG A 118 -9.98 -14.01 6.87
CA ARG A 118 -10.76 -15.12 6.31
C ARG A 118 -11.11 -14.89 4.84
N GLN A 119 -11.00 -13.63 4.39
CA GLN A 119 -11.26 -13.19 3.02
C GLN A 119 -9.94 -12.87 2.29
N SER A 120 -8.87 -13.62 2.57
CA SER A 120 -7.52 -13.41 2.07
C SER A 120 -7.44 -13.17 0.54
N GLU A 121 -8.24 -13.88 -0.24
CA GLU A 121 -8.31 -13.70 -1.70
C GLU A 121 -8.80 -12.31 -2.13
N ARG A 122 -9.73 -11.68 -1.38
CA ARG A 122 -10.18 -10.31 -1.66
C ARG A 122 -9.04 -9.32 -1.44
N PHE A 123 -8.24 -9.51 -0.38
CA PHE A 123 -7.04 -8.69 -0.15
C PHE A 123 -5.97 -8.91 -1.22
N ALA A 124 -5.75 -10.17 -1.64
CA ALA A 124 -4.87 -10.45 -2.76
C ALA A 124 -5.33 -9.76 -4.05
N GLN A 125 -6.63 -9.69 -4.29
CA GLN A 125 -7.22 -8.98 -5.42
C GLN A 125 -6.94 -7.47 -5.35
N VAL A 126 -7.05 -6.85 -4.17
CA VAL A 126 -6.67 -5.44 -3.96
C VAL A 126 -5.19 -5.22 -4.20
N LEU A 127 -4.29 -6.07 -3.69
CA LEU A 127 -2.85 -5.97 -3.96
C LEU A 127 -2.55 -6.07 -5.45
N ARG A 128 -3.14 -7.03 -6.14
CA ARG A 128 -2.99 -7.19 -7.60
C ARG A 128 -3.46 -5.95 -8.36
N ALA A 129 -4.60 -5.38 -7.97
CA ALA A 129 -5.10 -4.14 -8.55
C ALA A 129 -4.14 -2.96 -8.28
N VAL A 130 -3.63 -2.82 -7.06
CA VAL A 130 -2.63 -1.78 -6.73
C VAL A 130 -1.36 -1.96 -7.56
N VAL A 131 -0.89 -3.20 -7.76
CA VAL A 131 0.27 -3.48 -8.60
C VAL A 131 0.03 -3.07 -10.05
N THR A 132 -1.14 -3.37 -10.61
CA THR A 132 -1.49 -2.97 -11.99
C THR A 132 -1.70 -1.44 -12.10
N ILE A 133 -2.31 -0.81 -11.10
CA ILE A 133 -2.66 0.62 -11.12
C ILE A 133 -1.44 1.50 -10.89
N TRP A 134 -0.53 1.12 -9.99
CA TRP A 134 0.60 1.96 -9.58
C TRP A 134 1.95 1.47 -10.10
N GLU A 135 2.01 0.26 -10.65
CA GLU A 135 3.23 -0.38 -11.15
C GLU A 135 4.38 -0.22 -10.14
N PRO A 136 4.24 -0.64 -8.87
CA PRO A 136 5.25 -0.35 -7.86
C PRO A 136 6.57 -1.07 -8.16
N ASP A 137 7.63 -0.68 -7.44
CA ASP A 137 8.86 -1.47 -7.36
C ASP A 137 8.69 -2.60 -6.35
N TRP A 138 7.88 -2.36 -5.31
CA TRP A 138 7.54 -3.32 -4.26
C TRP A 138 6.14 -3.06 -3.70
N ALA A 139 5.39 -4.10 -3.36
CA ALA A 139 4.16 -3.96 -2.58
C ALA A 139 3.93 -5.17 -1.67
N SER A 140 3.33 -5.00 -0.50
CA SER A 140 3.08 -6.11 0.42
C SER A 140 1.86 -5.90 1.31
N ILE A 141 1.17 -7.00 1.62
CA ILE A 141 0.19 -7.09 2.71
C ILE A 141 0.87 -7.68 3.94
N ALA A 142 0.85 -6.97 5.06
CA ALA A 142 1.43 -7.43 6.32
C ALA A 142 0.61 -6.98 7.52
N ASP A 143 0.77 -7.69 8.64
CA ASP A 143 0.33 -7.23 9.95
C ASP A 143 1.12 -5.99 10.38
N THR A 144 0.43 -5.00 10.95
CA THR A 144 1.00 -3.70 11.33
C THR A 144 2.03 -3.82 12.43
N GLU A 145 1.86 -4.74 13.40
CA GLU A 145 2.86 -4.95 14.46
C GLU A 145 4.11 -5.60 13.90
N LEU A 146 3.97 -6.57 12.99
CA LEU A 146 5.11 -7.15 12.27
C LEU A 146 5.86 -6.10 11.43
N ALA A 147 5.11 -5.24 10.73
CA ALA A 147 5.66 -4.14 9.95
C ALA A 147 6.36 -3.07 10.83
N ALA A 148 5.87 -2.82 12.05
CA ALA A 148 6.50 -1.92 13.00
C ALA A 148 7.76 -2.55 13.63
N ALA A 149 7.66 -3.81 14.08
CA ALA A 149 8.72 -4.54 14.77
C ALA A 149 9.97 -4.73 13.90
N ALA A 150 9.79 -4.92 12.59
CA ALA A 150 10.90 -5.08 11.66
C ALA A 150 11.55 -3.76 11.20
N GLY A 151 11.15 -2.61 11.76
CA GLY A 151 11.82 -1.31 11.48
C GLY A 151 11.72 -0.83 10.02
N VAL A 152 10.80 -1.42 9.26
CA VAL A 152 10.63 -1.44 7.78
C VAL A 152 10.55 -0.06 7.14
N PHE A 153 10.18 0.93 7.94
CA PHE A 153 9.95 2.30 7.49
C PHE A 153 11.17 3.18 7.70
N ARG A 154 12.22 2.71 8.39
CA ARG A 154 13.38 3.56 8.69
C ARG A 154 14.35 3.71 7.52
N ARG A 155 14.49 2.77 6.56
CA ARG A 155 15.44 2.91 5.44
C ARG A 155 15.15 2.02 4.21
N GLY A 156 13.98 2.10 3.58
CA GLY A 156 13.79 1.53 2.22
C GLY A 156 14.13 0.04 2.05
N ILE A 157 14.08 -0.74 3.14
CA ILE A 157 14.31 -2.18 3.15
C ILE A 157 12.95 -2.84 2.91
N PRO A 158 12.69 -3.41 1.71
CA PRO A 158 11.38 -3.98 1.42
C PRO A 158 11.15 -5.23 2.26
N MET A 159 10.02 -5.32 2.96
CA MET A 159 9.70 -6.53 3.70
C MET A 159 8.94 -7.55 2.87
N MET A 160 8.85 -8.75 3.41
CA MET A 160 7.92 -9.76 2.97
C MET A 160 6.78 -9.83 3.96
N GLY A 161 5.54 -9.85 3.47
CA GLY A 161 4.35 -10.03 4.28
C GLY A 161 3.70 -11.37 3.95
N TRP A 162 2.38 -11.46 4.09
CA TRP A 162 1.64 -12.65 3.65
C TRP A 162 1.70 -12.81 2.12
N LEU A 163 1.46 -11.71 1.41
CA LEU A 163 1.56 -11.63 -0.04
C LEU A 163 2.35 -10.38 -0.40
N THR A 164 3.40 -10.56 -1.20
CA THR A 164 4.30 -9.49 -1.60
C THR A 164 4.55 -9.54 -3.09
N TYR A 165 4.49 -8.40 -3.75
CA TYR A 165 4.95 -8.20 -5.11
C TYR A 165 6.34 -7.56 -5.10
N VAL A 166 7.22 -8.06 -5.95
CA VAL A 166 8.55 -7.51 -6.20
C VAL A 166 8.72 -7.38 -7.70
N ARG A 167 9.16 -6.20 -8.17
CA ARG A 167 9.48 -6.01 -9.59
C ARG A 167 10.67 -6.88 -9.99
N GLY A 168 10.56 -7.55 -11.13
CA GLY A 168 11.56 -8.51 -11.61
C GLY A 168 11.32 -9.95 -11.16
N MET A 169 12.19 -10.85 -11.64
CA MET A 169 12.12 -12.28 -11.38
C MET A 169 12.85 -12.63 -10.08
N VAL A 170 12.22 -13.42 -9.23
CA VAL A 170 12.86 -13.99 -8.03
C VAL A 170 13.16 -15.47 -8.28
N ALA A 171 14.43 -15.86 -8.12
CA ALA A 171 14.91 -17.21 -8.47
C ALA A 171 14.57 -18.29 -7.42
N GLY A 172 13.98 -17.93 -6.28
CA GLY A 172 13.77 -18.83 -5.15
C GLY A 172 15.06 -19.07 -4.35
N ALA A 173 14.94 -19.67 -3.16
CA ALA A 173 16.07 -20.13 -2.35
C ALA A 173 15.74 -21.50 -1.76
N PRO A 174 16.72 -22.43 -1.76
CA PRO A 174 16.55 -23.73 -1.13
C PRO A 174 16.19 -23.60 0.36
N GLY A 175 15.19 -24.34 0.81
CA GLY A 175 14.77 -24.41 2.21
C GLY A 175 13.77 -23.34 2.67
N VAL A 176 13.36 -22.44 1.77
CA VAL A 176 12.31 -21.46 2.02
C VAL A 176 11.05 -21.88 1.27
N ASP A 177 10.01 -22.27 2.01
CA ASP A 177 8.73 -22.69 1.43
C ASP A 177 7.88 -21.46 1.09
N ILE A 178 8.04 -20.91 -0.12
CA ILE A 178 7.30 -19.73 -0.59
C ILE A 178 6.83 -19.96 -2.01
N THR A 179 5.56 -19.67 -2.25
CA THR A 179 4.99 -19.76 -3.59
C THR A 179 5.39 -18.53 -4.39
N LEU A 180 6.07 -18.76 -5.52
CA LEU A 180 6.49 -17.73 -6.46
C LEU A 180 5.61 -17.79 -7.71
N THR A 181 4.87 -16.72 -7.99
CA THR A 181 4.00 -16.62 -9.17
C THR A 181 4.40 -15.42 -10.01
N PRO A 182 4.81 -15.59 -11.28
CA PRO A 182 5.00 -14.47 -12.19
C PRO A 182 3.73 -13.61 -12.28
N TYR A 183 3.88 -12.30 -12.18
CA TYR A 183 2.76 -11.37 -12.23
C TYR A 183 3.20 -10.01 -12.77
N GLU A 184 2.54 -9.51 -13.81
CA GLU A 184 2.88 -8.25 -14.48
C GLU A 184 4.38 -8.21 -14.86
N ARG A 185 5.12 -7.20 -14.37
CA ARG A 185 6.57 -7.04 -14.59
C ARG A 185 7.42 -7.62 -13.47
N GLY A 186 6.87 -8.51 -12.65
CA GLY A 186 7.54 -9.02 -11.47
C GLY A 186 7.04 -10.37 -10.99
N THR A 187 7.22 -10.59 -9.70
CA THR A 187 6.90 -11.86 -9.03
C THR A 187 6.04 -11.57 -7.81
N LEU A 188 4.96 -12.33 -7.64
CA LEU A 188 4.24 -12.47 -6.38
C LEU A 188 4.88 -13.57 -5.55
N LEU A 189 5.18 -13.24 -4.31
CA LEU A 189 5.73 -14.11 -3.29
C LEU A 189 4.66 -14.28 -2.21
N GLN A 190 4.21 -15.51 -1.99
CA GLN A 190 3.15 -15.82 -1.05
C GLN A 190 3.67 -16.78 0.03
N ALA A 191 3.47 -16.39 1.30
CA ALA A 191 3.79 -17.24 2.44
C ALA A 191 2.98 -18.55 2.38
N PRO A 192 3.53 -19.68 2.84
CA PRO A 192 2.90 -21.01 2.70
C PRO A 192 1.79 -21.24 3.74
N VAL A 193 1.40 -20.18 4.46
CA VAL A 193 0.45 -20.22 5.56
C VAL A 193 -0.68 -19.21 5.34
N SER A 194 -1.80 -19.43 6.05
CA SER A 194 -2.87 -18.44 6.15
C SER A 194 -2.32 -17.13 6.72
N PRO A 195 -2.87 -15.95 6.34
CA PRO A 195 -2.47 -14.69 6.96
C PRO A 195 -2.55 -14.72 8.50
N ILE A 196 -3.52 -15.43 9.07
CA ILE A 196 -3.72 -15.55 10.54
C ILE A 196 -2.56 -16.30 11.21
N ASP A 197 -1.93 -17.22 10.48
CA ASP A 197 -0.82 -18.05 10.97
C ASP A 197 0.55 -17.46 10.58
N LEU A 198 0.57 -16.24 10.03
CA LEU A 198 1.80 -15.56 9.66
C LEU A 198 2.61 -15.23 10.91
N THR A 199 3.91 -15.52 10.86
CA THR A 199 4.84 -15.28 11.98
C THR A 199 6.10 -14.60 11.45
N PRO A 200 6.92 -13.96 12.31
CA PRO A 200 8.17 -13.34 11.88
C PRO A 200 9.12 -14.30 11.13
N VAL A 201 9.08 -15.60 11.43
CA VAL A 201 9.92 -16.61 10.77
C VAL A 201 9.62 -16.70 9.28
N HIS A 202 8.34 -16.68 8.90
CA HIS A 202 7.90 -16.70 7.51
C HIS A 202 8.37 -15.46 6.75
N ILE A 203 8.35 -14.30 7.41
CA ILE A 203 8.80 -13.02 6.87
C ILE A 203 10.32 -13.01 6.64
N CYS A 204 11.10 -13.45 7.63
CA CYS A 204 12.57 -13.46 7.54
C CYS A 204 13.08 -14.43 6.48
N ALA A 205 12.48 -15.63 6.37
CA ALA A 205 12.84 -16.62 5.34
C ALA A 205 12.63 -16.05 3.93
N ALA A 206 11.57 -15.28 3.75
CA ALA A 206 11.23 -14.63 2.50
C ALA A 206 12.19 -13.47 2.14
N ALA A 207 12.57 -12.63 3.10
CA ALA A 207 13.49 -11.52 2.87
C ALA A 207 14.86 -11.99 2.35
N ALA A 208 15.32 -13.17 2.78
CA ALA A 208 16.53 -13.79 2.27
C ALA A 208 16.45 -14.12 0.75
N LEU A 209 15.26 -14.39 0.20
CA LEU A 209 15.05 -14.69 -1.22
C LEU A 209 15.32 -13.50 -2.14
N VAL A 210 15.02 -12.31 -1.66
CA VAL A 210 15.05 -11.07 -2.43
C VAL A 210 16.35 -10.28 -2.22
N GLY A 211 17.33 -10.88 -1.55
CA GLY A 211 18.60 -10.22 -1.23
C GLY A 211 18.43 -9.08 -0.22
N ILE A 212 17.33 -9.08 0.54
CA ILE A 212 16.99 -8.05 1.51
C ILE A 212 17.50 -8.53 2.86
N ALA A 213 18.81 -8.47 3.06
CA ALA A 213 19.39 -8.68 4.37
C ALA A 213 19.20 -7.41 5.22
N PRO A 214 18.68 -7.49 6.45
CA PRO A 214 18.88 -6.41 7.41
C PRO A 214 20.37 -6.36 7.76
N GLU A 215 21.00 -5.19 7.60
CA GLU A 215 22.29 -4.90 8.24
C GLU A 215 22.12 -4.75 9.76
#